data_AF-A0A1J5SE67-F1
#
_entry.id   AF-A0A1J5SE67-F1
#
_cell.length_a   1.000
_cell.length_b   1.000
_cell.length_c   1.000
_cell.angle_alpha   90.00
_cell.angle_beta   90.00
_cell.angle_gamma   90.00
#
_symmetry.space_group_name_H-M   'P 1'
#
loop_
_entity.id
_entity.type
_entity.pdbx_description
1 polymer ?
#
loop_
_entity_poly.entity_id
_entity_poly.type
_entity_poly.pdbx_seq_one_letter_code
_entity_poly.pdbx_strand_id
1 'polypeptide(L)' 'MLTWAHERGILLFLIQPGKPNQNAYIESFNGRLQDECLSEHWFVSLAYANALIEAWRRV' A
#
# COMPACT_ATOMS: atom_id res chain seq x y z
N MET A 1 17.46 4.69 0.09
CA MET A 1 16.21 4.69 0.88
C MET A 1 16.48 4.89 2.38
N LEU A 2 17.31 4.05 3.03
CA LEU A 2 17.69 4.24 4.44
C LEU A 2 18.43 5.56 4.69
N THR A 3 19.45 5.88 3.89
CA THR A 3 20.20 7.14 3.98
C THR A 3 19.29 8.36 3.80
N TRP A 4 18.41 8.33 2.80
CA TRP A 4 17.43 9.37 2.54
C TRP A 4 16.45 9.58 3.71
N ALA A 5 16.03 8.50 4.36
CA ALA A 5 15.12 8.56 5.50
C ALA A 5 15.85 9.14 6.73
N HIS A 6 17.09 8.71 6.97
CA HIS A 6 17.95 9.23 8.02
C HIS A 6 18.21 10.74 7.84
N GLU A 7 18.58 11.17 6.63
CA GLU A 7 18.79 12.59 6.29
C GLU A 7 17.54 13.46 6.53
N ARG A 8 16.34 12.86 6.46
CA ARG A 8 15.07 13.54 6.70
C ARG A 8 14.53 13.36 8.12
N GLY A 9 15.25 12.68 9.00
CA GLY A 9 14.79 12.38 10.36
C GLY A 9 13.55 11.48 10.40
N ILE A 10 13.30 10.70 9.35
CA ILE A 10 12.17 9.77 9.28
C ILE A 10 12.53 8.51 10.07
N LEU A 11 11.75 8.23 11.10
CA LEU A 11 11.88 7.00 11.89
C LEU A 11 11.40 5.79 11.08
N LEU A 12 12.25 4.76 10.99
CA LEU A 12 11.93 3.52 10.29
C LEU A 12 11.66 2.41 11.29
N PHE A 13 10.49 1.78 11.17
CA PHE A 13 10.15 0.57 11.91
C PHE A 13 10.30 -0.63 10.98
N LEU A 14 11.39 -1.37 11.15
CA LEU A 14 11.67 -2.56 10.35
C LEU A 14 10.99 -3.78 10.95
N ILE A 15 10.49 -4.65 10.07
CA ILE A 15 9.98 -5.97 10.46
C ILE A 15 11.16 -6.80 10.95
N GLN A 16 10.99 -7.43 12.10
CA GLN A 16 11.98 -8.30 12.69
C GLN A 16 12.03 -9.63 11.92
N PRO A 17 13.23 -10.21 11.71
CA PRO A 17 13.36 -11.53 11.10
C PRO A 17 12.52 -12.58 11.84
N GLY A 18 11.73 -13.35 11.10
CA GLY A 18 10.86 -14.39 11.66
C GLY A 18 9.60 -13.86 12.36
N LYS A 19 9.25 -12.58 12.20
CA LYS A 19 8.03 -11.97 12.75
C LYS A 19 7.11 -11.41 11.65
N PRO A 20 6.61 -12.26 10.72
CA PRO A 20 5.79 -11.80 9.59
C PRO A 20 4.52 -11.05 10.04
N ASN A 21 3.99 -11.41 11.20
CA ASN A 21 2.79 -10.80 11.78
C ASN A 21 2.94 -9.30 12.05
N GLN A 22 4.16 -8.76 12.14
CA GLN A 22 4.40 -7.32 12.26
C GLN A 22 3.98 -6.54 10.99
N ASN A 23 3.84 -7.23 9.84
CA ASN A 23 3.36 -6.67 8.58
C ASN A 23 1.88 -6.98 8.28
N ALA A 24 1.21 -7.75 9.15
CA ALA A 24 -0.10 -8.33 8.84
C ALA A 24 -1.17 -7.29 8.46
N TYR A 25 -1.13 -6.10 9.06
CA TYR A 25 -2.05 -5.01 8.71
C TYR A 25 -1.86 -4.53 7.26
N ILE A 26 -0.61 -4.32 6.84
CA ILE A 26 -0.30 -3.87 5.48
C ILE A 26 -0.61 -4.97 4.46
N GLU A 27 -0.33 -6.24 4.80
CA GLU A 27 -0.67 -7.38 3.95
C GLU A 27 -2.19 -7.52 3.78
N SER A 28 -2.95 -7.40 4.86
CA SER A 28 -4.41 -7.41 4.82
C SER A 28 -4.97 -6.24 3.99
N PHE A 29 -4.41 -5.04 4.17
CA PHE A 29 -4.79 -3.87 3.37
C PHE A 29 -4.51 -4.09 1.87
N ASN A 30 -3.33 -4.59 1.52
CA ASN A 30 -2.94 -4.84 0.13
C ASN A 30 -3.82 -5.91 -0.50
N GLY A 31 -4.13 -6.99 0.23
CA GLY A 31 -5.06 -8.02 -0.24
C GLY A 31 -6.44 -7.43 -0.52
N ARG A 32 -6.97 -6.64 0.41
CA ARG A 32 -8.26 -5.98 0.25
C ARG A 32 -8.30 -5.02 -0.94
N LEU A 33 -7.28 -4.17 -1.08
CA LEU A 33 -7.15 -3.27 -2.23
C LEU A 33 -7.09 -4.03 -3.55
N GLN A 34 -6.34 -5.14 -3.58
CA GLN A 34 -6.21 -5.97 -4.76
C GLN A 34 -7.55 -6.61 -5.14
N ASP A 35 -8.24 -7.22 -4.19
CA ASP A 35 -9.44 -8.00 -4.43
C ASP A 35 -10.65 -7.10 -4.71
N GLU A 36 -10.80 -6.00 -3.98
CA GLU A 36 -11.99 -5.15 -4.05
C GLU A 36 -11.87 -3.99 -5.04
N CYS A 37 -10.66 -3.58 -5.42
CA CYS A 37 -10.46 -2.44 -6.33
C CYS A 37 -9.72 -2.85 -7.61
N LEU A 38 -8.51 -3.39 -7.47
CA LEU A 38 -7.61 -3.51 -8.62
C LEU A 38 -8.02 -4.65 -9.57
N SER A 39 -8.54 -5.75 -9.02
CA SER A 39 -8.99 -6.91 -9.81
C SER A 39 -10.36 -6.69 -10.46
N GLU A 40 -11.20 -5.81 -9.89
CA GLU A 40 -12.55 -5.53 -10.37
C GLU A 40 -12.60 -4.59 -11.59
N HIS A 41 -11.48 -3.94 -11.93
CA HIS A 41 -11.46 -2.88 -12.96
C HIS A 41 -10.37 -3.09 -14.00
N TRP A 42 -10.73 -2.89 -15.28
CA TRP A 42 -9.75 -2.72 -16.35
C TRP A 42 -9.32 -1.25 -16.45
N PHE A 43 -8.04 -0.98 -16.23
CA PHE A 43 -7.51 0.39 -16.28
C PHE A 43 -7.17 0.82 -17.71
N VAL A 44 -7.92 1.79 -18.23
CA VAL A 44 -7.73 2.33 -19.59
C VAL A 44 -6.79 3.54 -19.66
N SER A 45 -6.53 4.20 -18.52
CA SER A 45 -5.56 5.30 -18.39
C SER A 45 -5.17 5.51 -16.93
N LEU A 46 -4.08 6.26 -16.71
CA LEU A 46 -3.63 6.63 -15.36
C LEU A 46 -4.65 7.53 -14.64
N ALA A 47 -5.28 8.46 -15.35
CA ALA A 47 -6.31 9.34 -14.78
C ALA A 47 -7.53 8.53 -14.30
N TYR A 48 -7.95 7.53 -15.10
CA TYR A 48 -9.02 6.62 -14.73
C TYR A 48 -8.65 5.77 -13.50
N ALA A 49 -7.43 5.22 -13.47
CA ALA A 49 -6.96 4.45 -12.32
C ALA A 49 -6.93 5.27 -11.02
N ASN A 50 -6.41 6.50 -11.08
CA ASN A 50 -6.41 7.41 -9.93
C ASN A 50 -7.83 7.68 -9.44
N ALA A 51 -8.78 7.96 -10.34
CA ALA A 51 -10.17 8.22 -9.94
C ALA A 51 -10.81 7.02 -9.24
N LEU A 52 -10.59 5.79 -9.74
CA LEU A 52 -11.12 4.57 -9.14
C LEU A 52 -10.50 4.28 -7.77
N ILE A 53 -9.18 4.38 -7.64
CA ILE A 53 -8.47 4.14 -6.37
C ILE A 53 -8.91 5.19 -5.32
N GLU A 54 -9.08 6.44 -5.72
CA GLU A 54 -9.58 7.52 -4.85
C GLU A 54 -11.03 7.31 -4.41
N ALA A 55 -11.86 6.70 -5.26
CA ALA A 55 -13.22 6.31 -4.91
C ALA A 55 -13.21 5.13 -3.93
N TRP A 56 -12.44 4.07 -4.20
CA TRP A 56 -12.31 2.91 -3.31
C TRP A 56 -11.80 3.29 -1.92
N ARG A 57 -10.85 4.24 -1.82
CA ARG A 57 -10.32 4.71 -0.52
C ARG A 57 -11.40 5.28 0.41
N ARG A 58 -12.58 5.65 -0.11
CA ARG A 58 -13.69 6.21 0.67
C ARG A 58 -14.73 5.17 1.09
N VAL A 59 -14.56 3.91 0.68
CA VAL A 59 -15.37 2.75 1.08
C VAL A 59 -14.84 2.22 2.41
#